data_AF-A0A380L2L9-F1
#
_entry.id   AF-A0A380L2L9-F1
#
_cell.length_a   1.000
_cell.length_b   1.000
_cell.length_c   1.000
_cell.angle_alpha   90.00
_cell.angle_beta   90.00
_cell.angle_gamma   90.00
#
_symmetry.space_group_name_H-M   'P 1'
#
loop_
_entity.id
_entity.type
_entity.pdbx_description
1 polymer ?
#
loop_
_entity_poly.entity_id
_entity_poly.type
_entity_poly.pdbx_seq_one_letter_code
_entity_poly.pdbx_strand_id
1 'polypeptide(L)' 'MIQIIVNAFVEDRKESAVVEILFASSDHKKVKTKYKELASQYPKNYLAIYDLPLDTDLSNLPHYPSVAIGKEEFE' A
#
# COMPACT_ATOMS: atom_id res chain seq x y z
N MET A 1 -13.04 -2.76 -12.17
CA MET A 1 -12.22 -2.28 -11.04
C MET A 1 -11.00 -3.15 -10.96
N ILE A 2 -9.86 -2.55 -10.63
CA ILE A 2 -8.63 -3.27 -10.30
C ILE A 2 -8.42 -3.19 -8.78
N GLN A 3 -7.54 -4.06 -8.29
CA GLN A 3 -7.01 -3.96 -6.94
C GLN A 3 -5.53 -3.59 -6.98
N ILE A 4 -5.13 -2.71 -6.07
CA ILE A 4 -3.71 -2.39 -5.81
C ILE A 4 -3.31 -2.87 -4.43
N ILE A 5 -2.04 -3.25 -4.29
CA ILE A 5 -1.40 -3.50 -2.99
C ILE A 5 -0.53 -2.29 -2.69
N VAL A 6 -0.85 -1.62 -1.59
CA VAL A 6 -0.12 -0.48 -1.06
C VAL A 6 0.74 -0.94 0.10
N ASN A 7 1.99 -0.48 0.13
CA ASN A 7 2.93 -0.66 1.22
C ASN A 7 3.25 0.69 1.83
N ALA A 8 3.16 0.77 3.15
CA ALA A 8 3.53 1.95 3.90
C ALA A 8 4.50 1.61 5.02
N PHE A 9 5.54 2.44 5.14
CA PHE A 9 6.61 2.24 6.10
C PHE A 9 7.28 3.56 6.45
N VAL A 10 7.89 3.62 7.63
CA VAL A 10 8.73 4.75 8.02
C VAL A 10 10.18 4.38 7.72
N GLU A 11 10.87 5.19 6.92
CA GLU A 11 12.30 5.00 6.70
C GLU A 11 13.08 5.31 7.98
N ASP A 12 14.07 4.48 8.30
CA ASP A 12 14.97 4.73 9.41
C ASP A 12 15.64 6.10 9.24
N ARG A 13 15.41 7.00 10.21
CA ARG A 13 15.88 8.40 10.30
C ARG A 13 15.01 9.45 9.60
N LYS A 14 13.85 9.10 9.05
CA LYS A 14 12.85 10.09 8.60
C LYS A 14 11.67 10.14 9.57
N GLU A 15 11.11 11.33 9.76
CA GLU A 15 9.86 11.51 10.53
C GLU A 15 8.61 11.21 9.69
N SER A 16 8.75 11.11 8.36
CA SER A 16 7.62 10.92 7.44
C SER A 16 7.55 9.49 6.94
N ALA A 17 6.32 8.95 6.91
CA ALA A 17 6.03 7.67 6.26
C ALA A 17 6.11 7.79 4.73
N VAL A 18 6.59 6.73 4.08
CA VAL A 18 6.59 6.54 2.63
C VAL A 18 5.49 5.55 2.28
N VAL A 19 4.77 5.83 1.20
CA VAL A 19 3.71 4.97 0.67
C VAL A 19 4.04 4.66 -0.79
N GLU A 20 4.00 3.37 -1.13
CA GLU A 20 4.27 2.87 -2.48
C GLU A 20 3.23 1.83 -2.93
N ILE A 21 2.98 1.74 -4.23
CA ILE A 21 2.20 0.64 -4.82
C ILE A 21 3.17 -0.45 -5.24
N LEU A 22 2.99 -1.65 -4.68
CA LEU A 22 3.82 -2.83 -4.98
C LEU A 22 3.21 -3.72 -6.06
N PHE A 23 1.89 -3.66 -6.25
CA PHE A 23 1.21 -4.52 -7.22
C PHE A 23 -0.14 -3.93 -7.64
N ALA A 24 -0.54 -4.16 -8.89
CA ALA A 24 -1.84 -3.77 -9.42
C ALA A 24 -2.38 -4.86 -10.35
N SER A 25 -3.64 -5.28 -10.19
CA SER A 25 -4.25 -6.26 -11.09
C SER A 25 -5.78 -6.26 -11.03
N SER A 26 -6.43 -6.60 -12.15
CA SER A 26 -7.84 -6.98 -12.18
C SER A 26 -8.08 -8.42 -11.71
N ASP A 27 -7.04 -9.23 -11.54
CA ASP A 27 -7.15 -10.60 -11.03
C ASP A 27 -7.00 -10.62 -9.50
N HIS A 28 -8.15 -10.63 -8.81
CA HIS A 28 -8.20 -10.56 -7.35
C HIS A 28 -7.58 -11.80 -6.68
N LYS A 29 -7.51 -12.95 -7.37
CA LYS A 29 -6.82 -14.14 -6.83
C LYS A 29 -5.31 -13.92 -6.84
N LYS A 30 -4.76 -13.38 -7.93
CA LYS A 30 -3.33 -13.01 -8.00
C LYS A 30 -2.96 -11.96 -6.96
N VAL A 31 -3.82 -10.96 -6.74
CA VAL A 31 -3.62 -9.93 -5.71
C VAL A 31 -3.53 -10.57 -4.33
N LYS A 32 -4.47 -11.47 -3.97
CA LYS A 32 -4.44 -12.16 -2.68
C LYS A 32 -3.20 -13.04 -2.49
N THR A 33 -2.76 -13.76 -3.53
CA THR A 33 -1.52 -14.54 -3.46
C THR A 33 -0.33 -13.62 -3.26
N LYS A 34 -0.24 -12.53 -4.04
CA LYS A 34 0.87 -11.58 -3.95
C LYS A 34 0.92 -10.87 -2.60
N TYR A 35 -0.23 -10.52 -2.04
CA TYR A 35 -0.34 -9.93 -0.71
C TYR A 35 0.30 -10.82 0.36
N LYS A 36 0.04 -12.13 0.33
CA LYS A 36 0.64 -13.07 1.29
C LYS A 36 2.16 -13.15 1.17
N GLU A 37 2.68 -13.13 -0.06
CA GLU A 37 4.13 -13.07 -0.31
C GLU A 37 4.74 -11.80 0.28
N LEU A 38 4.13 -10.65 -0.02
CA LEU A 38 4.62 -9.34 0.42
C LEU A 38 4.51 -9.17 1.95
N ALA A 39 3.45 -9.67 2.58
CA ALA A 39 3.30 -9.64 4.04
C ALA A 39 4.39 -10.46 4.75
N SER A 40 4.84 -11.56 4.15
CA SER A 40 5.99 -12.30 4.67
C SER A 40 7.32 -11.59 4.43
N GLN A 41 7.44 -10.83 3.34
CA GLN A 41 8.65 -10.09 2.98
C GLN A 41 8.82 -8.80 3.81
N TYR A 42 7.71 -8.14 4.15
CA TYR A 42 7.66 -6.87 4.86
C TYR A 42 6.86 -6.97 6.16
N PRO A 43 7.29 -7.82 7.12
CA PRO A 43 6.49 -8.14 8.31
C PRO A 43 6.29 -6.96 9.28
N LYS A 44 7.02 -5.86 9.10
CA LYS A 44 6.95 -4.64 9.92
C LYS A 44 6.24 -3.48 9.21
N ASN A 45 5.87 -3.65 7.95
CA ASN A 45 5.25 -2.59 7.18
C ASN A 45 3.73 -2.75 7.20
N TYR A 46 3.03 -1.65 7.00
CA TYR A 46 1.59 -1.67 6.81
C TYR A 46 1.27 -1.97 5.33
N LEU A 47 0.56 -3.06 5.08
CA LEU A 47 0.10 -3.45 3.75
C LEU A 47 -1.42 -3.36 3.66
N ALA A 48 -1.94 -2.79 2.58
CA ALA A 48 -3.37 -2.68 2.33
C ALA A 48 -3.72 -3.02 0.87
N ILE A 49 -4.95 -3.52 0.66
CA ILE A 49 -5.51 -3.74 -0.67
C ILE A 49 -6.64 -2.73 -0.88
N TYR A 50 -6.58 -1.96 -1.96
CA TYR A 50 -7.63 -1.02 -2.35
C TYR A 50 -8.26 -1.43 -3.69
N ASP A 51 -9.57 -1.29 -3.78
CA ASP A 51 -10.31 -1.36 -5.05
C ASP A 51 -10.40 0.04 -5.68
N LEU A 52 -10.12 0.15 -6.98
CA LEU A 52 -10.23 1.40 -7.72
C LEU A 52 -10.55 1.19 -9.22
N PRO A 53 -11.16 2.18 -9.90
CA PRO A 53 -11.18 2.25 -11.36
C PRO A 53 -9.76 2.22 -11.95
N LEU A 54 -9.61 1.61 -13.14
CA LEU A 54 -8.30 1.48 -13.80
C LEU A 54 -7.71 2.83 -14.21
N ASP A 55 -8.59 3.78 -14.56
CA ASP A 55 -8.31 5.12 -15.04
C ASP A 55 -8.29 6.16 -13.91
N THR A 56 -8.23 5.72 -12.65
CA THR A 56 -8.11 6.63 -11.51
C THR A 56 -6.79 7.39 -11.57
N ASP A 57 -6.86 8.72 -11.67
CA ASP A 57 -5.70 9.58 -11.47
C ASP A 57 -5.33 9.61 -9.98
N LEU A 58 -4.27 8.87 -9.64
CA LEU A 58 -3.78 8.75 -8.28
C LEU A 58 -3.29 10.09 -7.69
N SER A 59 -2.88 11.05 -8.53
CA SER A 59 -2.42 12.37 -8.07
C SER A 59 -3.55 13.24 -7.51
N ASN A 60 -4.80 12.93 -7.84
CA ASN A 60 -5.97 13.68 -7.37
C ASN A 60 -6.60 13.07 -6.10
N LEU A 61 -6.08 11.94 -5.61
CA LEU A 61 -6.63 11.30 -4.41
C LEU A 61 -6.12 12.04 -3.16
N PRO A 62 -7.00 12.61 -2.31
CA PRO A 62 -6.60 13.45 -1.17
C PRO A 62 -5.80 12.69 -0.09
N HIS A 63 -5.87 11.36 -0.10
CA HIS A 63 -5.17 10.47 0.82
C HIS A 63 -4.00 9.73 0.17
N TYR A 64 -3.68 10.05 -1.09
CA TYR A 64 -2.61 9.40 -1.84
C TYR A 64 -1.61 10.46 -2.35
N PRO A 65 -0.30 10.25 -2.17
CA PRO A 65 0.32 9.08 -1.58
C PRO A 65 0.25 9.05 -0.04
N SER A 66 -0.05 10.16 0.62
CA SER A 66 0.21 10.29 2.06
C SER A 66 -1.04 10.07 2.93
N VAL A 67 -1.27 8.82 3.33
CA VAL A 67 -1.77 8.55 4.68
C VAL A 67 -0.60 8.85 5.62
N ALA A 68 -0.76 9.84 6.51
CA ALA A 68 0.23 10.07 7.56
C ALA A 68 0.13 8.89 8.53
N ILE A 69 1.06 7.96 8.44
CA ILE A 69 1.10 6.80 9.33
C ILE A 69 2.12 7.11 10.43
N GLY A 70 1.61 7.30 11.64
CA GLY A 70 2.41 7.50 12.84
C GLY A 70 3.09 6.20 13.27
N LYS A 71 4.15 6.30 14.10
CA LYS A 71 4.85 5.11 14.62
C LYS A 71 3.91 4.22 15.43
N GLU A 72 2.92 4.82 16.07
CA GLU A 72 1.86 4.18 16.86
C GLU A 72 0.97 3.22 16.05
N GLU A 73 0.88 3.37 14.72
CA GLU A 73 0.07 2.49 13.87
C GLU A 73 0.82 1.20 13.48
N PHE A 74 2.10 1.10 13.85
CA PHE A 74 2.93 -0.08 13.64
C PHE A 74 3.14 -0.92 14.93
N GLU A 75 2.63 -0.46 16.09
CA GLU A 75 2.70 -1.15 17.40
C GLU A 75 1.41 -1.94 17.71
#